data_AF-A0A2G5IEP1-F1
#
_entry.id   AF-A0A2G5IEP1-F1
#
_cell.length_a   1.000
_cell.length_b   1.000
_cell.length_c   1.000
_cell.angle_alpha   90.00
_cell.angle_beta   90.00
_cell.angle_gamma   90.00
#
_symmetry.space_group_name_H-M   'P 1'
#
loop_
_entity.id
_entity.type
_entity.pdbx_description
1 polymer ?
#
loop_
_entity_poly.entity_id
_entity_poly.type
_entity_poly.pdbx_seq_one_letter_code
_entity_poly.pdbx_strand_id
1 'polypeptide(L)'
;MSASHPGEPPPPLDTRPFSVTIQTSAQTFDLTIQNSTTVKELKQMIIGSVTECQNLYDTDGRMYLILHPWDEMERMLDVDEFVMGTAGVKEGDTIAVVTRPIIKGEGKDFEIEYKLV
;
A
#
# COMPACT_ATOMS: atom_id res chain seq x y z
N MET A 1 -39.51 31.08 7.10
CA MET A 1 -39.23 29.77 6.50
C MET A 1 -38.04 29.97 5.56
N SER A 2 -36.85 29.48 5.93
CA SER A 2 -35.63 29.67 5.14
C SER A 2 -35.12 28.31 4.69
N ALA A 3 -35.21 28.06 3.39
CA ALA A 3 -34.50 26.95 2.74
C ALA A 3 -33.61 27.58 1.67
N SER A 4 -32.29 27.38 1.78
CA SER A 4 -31.32 27.21 0.68
C SER A 4 -29.89 27.33 1.20
N HIS A 5 -29.29 26.20 1.55
CA HIS A 5 -28.03 25.75 0.95
C HIS A 5 -28.06 24.22 0.97
N PRO A 6 -28.50 23.56 -0.11
CA PRO A 6 -28.31 22.14 -0.25
C PRO A 6 -26.80 21.88 -0.43
N GLY A 7 -26.25 21.08 0.47
CA GLY A 7 -24.92 20.47 0.46
C GLY A 7 -23.91 21.06 -0.53
N GLU A 8 -22.99 21.86 -0.01
CA GLU A 8 -21.69 22.00 -0.64
C GLU A 8 -21.17 20.56 -0.87
N PRO A 9 -20.92 20.13 -2.11
CA PRO A 9 -20.37 18.81 -2.35
C PRO A 9 -19.06 18.72 -1.55
N PRO A 10 -18.76 17.57 -0.92
CA PRO A 10 -17.49 17.43 -0.23
C PRO A 10 -16.37 17.81 -1.21
N PRO A 11 -15.30 18.48 -0.73
CA PRO A 11 -14.18 18.82 -1.59
C PRO A 11 -13.78 17.55 -2.36
N PRO A 12 -13.52 17.65 -3.67
CA PRO A 12 -13.15 16.50 -4.45
C PRO A 12 -11.93 15.87 -3.75
N LEU A 13 -12.09 14.61 -3.33
CA LEU A 13 -10.97 13.78 -2.90
C LEU A 13 -9.90 13.94 -3.98
N ASP A 14 -8.67 14.29 -3.60
CA ASP A 14 -7.61 14.52 -4.55
C ASP A 14 -7.37 13.22 -5.33
N THR A 15 -7.98 13.10 -6.52
CA THR A 15 -7.97 11.89 -7.34
C THR A 15 -6.77 11.87 -8.29
N ARG A 16 -5.82 12.78 -8.08
CA ARG A 16 -4.64 12.84 -8.94
C ARG A 16 -3.89 11.51 -8.82
N PRO A 17 -3.63 10.85 -9.95
CA PRO A 17 -2.77 9.69 -9.95
C PRO A 17 -1.36 10.13 -9.55
N PHE A 18 -0.71 9.33 -8.71
CA PHE A 18 0.67 9.51 -8.28
C PHE A 18 1.42 8.19 -8.40
N SER A 19 2.74 8.25 -8.47
CA SER A 19 3.57 7.06 -8.65
C SER A 19 4.10 6.56 -7.30
N VAL A 20 4.03 5.26 -7.10
CA VAL A 20 4.67 4.53 -6.01
C VAL A 20 5.64 3.52 -6.56
N THR A 21 6.73 3.29 -5.86
CA THR A 21 7.72 2.28 -6.26
C THR A 21 7.36 0.96 -5.60
N ILE A 22 7.16 -0.09 -6.39
CA ILE A 22 6.94 -1.45 -5.91
C ILE A 22 8.27 -2.17 -5.89
N GLN A 23 8.63 -2.69 -4.73
CA GLN A 23 9.83 -3.49 -4.53
C GLN A 23 9.46 -4.93 -4.23
N THR A 24 10.11 -5.84 -4.94
CA THR A 24 9.92 -7.28 -4.79
C THR A 24 11.27 -7.98 -4.72
N SER A 25 11.32 -9.30 -4.52
CA SER A 25 12.60 -10.03 -4.48
C SER A 25 13.32 -10.06 -5.84
N ALA A 26 12.54 -10.04 -6.93
CA ALA A 26 13.06 -10.20 -8.29
C ALA A 26 13.28 -8.86 -9.02
N GLN A 27 12.44 -7.87 -8.75
CA GLN A 27 12.46 -6.59 -9.46
C GLN A 27 11.89 -5.43 -8.63
N THR A 28 12.26 -4.21 -9.05
CA THR A 28 11.66 -2.97 -8.56
C THR A 28 11.07 -2.23 -9.77
N PHE A 29 9.84 -1.74 -9.64
CA PHE A 29 9.12 -1.06 -10.73
C PHE A 29 8.12 -0.05 -10.18
N ASP A 30 7.79 0.97 -10.95
CA ASP A 30 6.85 2.00 -10.51
C ASP A 30 5.41 1.67 -10.95
N LEU A 31 4.45 1.93 -10.06
CA LEU A 31 3.02 1.87 -10.33
C LEU A 31 2.37 3.22 -10.12
N THR A 32 1.53 3.62 -11.06
CA THR A 32 0.70 4.82 -10.93
C THR A 32 -0.64 4.45 -10.30
N ILE A 33 -0.91 4.96 -9.09
CA ILE A 33 -2.12 4.71 -8.31
C ILE A 33 -2.84 6.02 -7.97
N GLN A 34 -4.06 5.94 -7.46
CA GLN A 34 -4.83 7.09 -6.99
C GLN A 34 -4.95 7.05 -5.46
N ASN A 35 -5.27 8.19 -4.84
CA ASN A 35 -5.53 8.22 -3.40
C ASN A 35 -6.69 7.31 -3.01
N SER A 36 -7.66 7.09 -3.90
CA SER A 36 -8.79 6.18 -3.71
C SER A 36 -8.48 4.72 -3.99
N THR A 37 -7.29 4.40 -4.52
CA THR A 37 -6.89 3.02 -4.79
C THR A 37 -6.86 2.25 -3.47
N THR A 38 -7.51 1.09 -3.46
CA THR A 38 -7.53 0.17 -2.33
C THR A 38 -6.30 -0.74 -2.33
N VAL A 39 -5.94 -1.30 -1.18
CA VAL A 39 -4.91 -2.35 -1.07
C VAL A 39 -5.22 -3.51 -2.00
N LYS A 40 -6.50 -3.90 -2.11
CA LYS A 40 -6.92 -4.95 -3.05
C LYS A 40 -6.59 -4.60 -4.50
N GLU A 41 -6.93 -3.41 -4.94
CA GLU A 41 -6.63 -2.95 -6.30
C GLU A 41 -5.12 -2.86 -6.53
N LEU A 42 -4.37 -2.34 -5.57
CA LEU A 42 -2.91 -2.30 -5.63
C LEU A 42 -2.33 -3.71 -5.80
N LYS A 43 -2.76 -4.69 -4.99
CA LYS A 43 -2.33 -6.10 -5.13
C LYS A 43 -2.59 -6.62 -6.54
N GLN A 44 -3.77 -6.35 -7.11
CA GLN A 44 -4.10 -6.75 -8.49
C GLN A 44 -3.20 -6.07 -9.54
N MET A 45 -2.89 -4.78 -9.35
CA MET A 45 -1.97 -4.05 -10.24
C MET A 45 -0.55 -4.60 -10.18
N ILE A 46 -0.06 -4.95 -8.99
CA ILE A 46 1.24 -5.61 -8.80
C ILE A 46 1.25 -6.95 -9.54
N ILE A 47 0.24 -7.80 -9.33
CA ILE A 47 0.13 -9.10 -10.02
C ILE A 47 0.15 -8.93 -11.54
N GLY A 48 -0.56 -7.93 -12.07
CA GLY A 48 -0.59 -7.66 -13.51
C GLY A 48 0.71 -7.08 -14.10
N SER A 49 1.62 -6.59 -13.24
CA SER A 49 2.86 -5.90 -13.66
C SER A 49 4.11 -6.74 -13.48
N VAL A 50 4.06 -7.77 -12.64
CA VAL A 50 5.18 -8.72 -12.46
C VAL A 50 5.21 -9.77 -13.56
N THR A 51 6.37 -10.38 -13.75
CA THR A 51 6.50 -11.54 -14.65
C THR A 51 5.79 -12.76 -14.07
N GLU A 52 5.17 -13.59 -14.92
CA GLU A 52 4.35 -14.76 -14.52
C GLU A 52 5.08 -15.80 -13.66
N CYS A 53 6.41 -15.74 -13.56
CA CYS A 53 7.22 -16.67 -12.76
C CYS A 53 7.52 -16.17 -11.34
N GLN A 54 7.10 -14.96 -10.97
CA GLN A 54 7.39 -14.41 -9.65
C GLN A 54 6.37 -14.90 -8.60
N ASN A 55 6.88 -15.45 -7.50
CA ASN A 55 6.02 -15.79 -6.37
C ASN A 55 5.78 -14.55 -5.50
N LEU A 56 4.59 -13.96 -5.59
CA LEU A 56 4.21 -12.80 -4.76
C LEU A 56 3.44 -13.17 -3.49
N TYR A 57 3.24 -14.46 -3.24
CA TYR A 57 2.44 -14.95 -2.14
C TYR A 57 3.34 -15.68 -1.13
N ASP A 58 3.03 -15.48 0.16
CA ASP A 58 3.64 -16.26 1.21
C ASP A 58 3.05 -17.68 1.24
N THR A 59 3.63 -18.54 2.08
CA THR A 59 3.23 -19.94 2.28
C THR A 59 1.77 -20.16 2.65
N ASP A 60 1.08 -19.13 3.16
CA ASP A 60 -0.34 -19.16 3.50
C ASP A 60 -1.27 -18.71 2.35
N GLY A 61 -0.68 -18.39 1.19
CA GLY A 61 -1.39 -17.92 0.00
C GLY A 61 -1.79 -16.44 0.05
N ARG A 62 -1.25 -15.65 0.99
CA ARG A 62 -1.53 -14.22 1.11
C ARG A 62 -0.36 -13.39 0.61
N MET A 63 -0.69 -12.24 0.04
CA MET A 63 0.28 -11.21 -0.34
C MET A 63 0.31 -10.15 0.75
N TYR A 64 1.50 -9.93 1.32
CA TYR A 64 1.72 -8.90 2.32
C TYR A 64 2.46 -7.73 1.70
N LEU A 65 1.98 -6.53 2.02
CA LEU A 65 2.56 -5.29 1.54
C LEU A 65 3.04 -4.49 2.75
N ILE A 66 4.28 -4.03 2.71
CA ILE A 66 4.83 -3.07 3.69
C ILE A 66 5.14 -1.78 2.97
N LEU A 67 4.62 -0.69 3.50
CA LEU A 67 5.00 0.66 3.14
C LEU A 67 6.31 1.01 3.85
N HIS A 68 7.31 1.41 3.08
CA HIS A 68 8.54 2.05 3.56
C HIS A 68 8.44 3.56 3.31
N PRO A 69 7.85 4.33 4.23
CA PRO A 69 7.90 5.78 4.15
C PRO A 69 9.31 6.27 4.48
N TRP A 70 9.77 7.32 3.80
CA TRP A 70 11.14 7.84 3.92
C TRP A 70 11.47 8.37 5.33
N ASP A 71 10.46 8.88 6.05
CA ASP A 71 10.60 9.59 7.33
C ASP A 71 9.70 9.02 8.44
N GLU A 72 8.97 7.94 8.19
CA GLU A 72 8.03 7.36 9.17
C GLU A 72 8.34 5.88 9.47
N MET A 73 7.70 5.33 10.51
CA MET A 73 7.76 3.91 10.79
C MET A 73 7.10 3.10 9.67
N GLU A 74 7.71 1.97 9.33
CA GLU A 74 7.17 0.99 8.37
C GLU A 74 5.73 0.61 8.74
N ARG A 75 4.86 0.55 7.74
CA ARG A 75 3.44 0.27 7.95
C ARG A 75 2.97 -0.91 7.11
N MET A 76 2.33 -1.86 7.76
CA MET A 76 1.73 -3.01 7.08
C MET A 76 0.40 -2.61 6.41
N LEU A 77 0.27 -2.93 5.13
CA LEU A 77 -0.92 -2.73 4.32
C LEU A 77 -1.61 -4.09 4.09
N ASP A 78 -2.19 -4.66 5.15
CA ASP A 78 -2.82 -6.00 5.08
C ASP A 78 -4.32 -5.96 4.78
N VAL A 79 -4.99 -4.85 5.08
CA VAL A 79 -6.44 -4.74 4.98
C VAL A 79 -6.83 -4.35 3.55
N ASP A 80 -7.46 -5.27 2.83
CA ASP A 80 -7.83 -5.11 1.42
C ASP A 80 -8.70 -3.88 1.13
N GLU A 81 -9.56 -3.47 2.07
CA GLU A 81 -10.42 -2.29 1.97
C GLU A 81 -9.70 -0.97 2.31
N PHE A 82 -8.45 -1.06 2.77
CA PHE A 82 -7.69 0.12 3.16
C PHE A 82 -7.28 0.90 1.93
N VAL A 83 -7.46 2.22 2.01
CA VAL A 83 -7.27 3.14 0.89
C VAL A 83 -5.90 3.80 1.02
N MET A 84 -5.15 3.91 -0.08
CA MET A 84 -3.76 4.39 -0.08
C MET A 84 -3.63 5.81 0.49
N GLY A 85 -4.59 6.69 0.22
CA GLY A 85 -4.62 8.03 0.82
C GLY A 85 -4.80 8.01 2.34
N THR A 86 -5.57 7.05 2.89
CA THR A 86 -5.73 6.87 4.35
C THR A 86 -4.52 6.18 4.97
N ALA A 87 -3.82 5.36 4.18
CA ALA A 87 -2.58 4.72 4.59
C ALA A 87 -1.41 5.70 4.76
N GLY A 88 -1.55 6.92 4.26
CA GLY A 88 -0.49 7.93 4.26
C GLY A 88 0.54 7.71 3.15
N VAL A 89 0.21 6.89 2.14
CA VAL A 89 1.06 6.63 0.99
C VAL A 89 1.13 7.89 0.12
N LYS A 90 2.33 8.30 -0.24
CA LYS A 90 2.64 9.50 -1.02
C LYS A 90 3.37 9.15 -2.30
N GLU A 91 3.45 10.14 -3.18
CA GLU A 91 4.26 10.05 -4.39
C GLU A 91 5.73 9.79 -4.03
N GLY A 92 6.31 8.76 -4.65
CA GLY A 92 7.69 8.33 -4.42
C GLY A 92 7.87 7.37 -3.24
N ASP A 93 6.81 7.03 -2.50
CA ASP A 93 6.90 6.00 -1.47
C ASP A 93 7.20 4.63 -2.07
N THR A 94 7.95 3.82 -1.32
CA THR A 94 8.25 2.45 -1.70
C THR A 94 7.35 1.47 -0.96
N ILE A 95 6.70 0.57 -1.70
CA ILE A 95 5.88 -0.52 -1.17
C ILE A 95 6.58 -1.83 -1.48
N ALA A 96 7.03 -2.52 -0.44
CA ALA A 96 7.64 -3.82 -0.54
C ALA A 96 6.59 -4.93 -0.50
N VAL A 97 6.70 -5.89 -1.42
CA VAL A 97 5.96 -7.16 -1.36
C VAL A 97 6.78 -8.14 -0.56
N VAL A 98 6.22 -8.66 0.52
CA VAL A 98 6.96 -9.41 1.53
C VAL A 98 6.25 -10.70 1.95
N THR A 99 7.00 -11.60 2.59
CA THR A 99 6.45 -12.71 3.38
C THR A 99 5.69 -12.18 4.59
N ARG A 100 4.90 -13.02 5.27
CA ARG A 100 4.19 -12.63 6.48
C ARG A 100 5.14 -11.94 7.48
N PRO A 101 4.90 -10.65 7.80
CA PRO A 101 5.76 -9.96 8.74
C PRO A 101 5.62 -10.54 10.13
N ILE A 102 6.75 -10.74 10.79
CA ILE A 102 6.85 -11.21 12.16
C ILE A 102 7.29 -10.02 13.01
N ILE A 103 6.39 -9.56 13.87
CA ILE A 103 6.71 -8.51 14.83
C ILE A 103 7.41 -9.17 16.01
N LYS A 104 8.66 -8.80 16.25
CA LYS A 104 9.45 -9.20 17.41
C LYS A 104 9.58 -8.02 18.36
N GLY A 105 9.40 -8.27 19.66
CA GLY A 105 9.51 -7.23 20.69
C GLY A 105 8.18 -6.57 21.03
N GLU A 106 8.19 -5.76 22.08
CA GLU A 106 7.05 -5.01 22.59
C GLU A 106 7.47 -3.56 22.89
N GLY A 107 6.59 -2.59 22.65
CA GLY A 107 6.85 -1.18 23.00
C GLY A 107 7.62 -0.40 21.93
N LYS A 108 8.74 0.25 22.30
CA LYS A 108 9.54 1.11 21.39
C LYS A 108 10.62 0.37 20.61
N ASP A 109 10.90 -0.87 20.98
CA ASP A 109 11.97 -1.70 20.43
C ASP A 109 11.40 -2.87 19.61
N PHE A 110 10.25 -2.66 18.96
CA PHE A 110 9.71 -3.69 18.07
C PHE A 110 10.47 -3.67 16.75
N GLU A 111 10.82 -4.86 16.27
CA GLU A 111 11.39 -5.09 14.95
C GLU A 111 10.36 -5.84 14.10
N ILE A 112 10.15 -5.39 12.86
CA ILE A 112 9.35 -6.13 11.90
C ILE A 112 10.30 -6.94 11.03
N GLU A 113 10.33 -8.26 11.22
CA GLU A 113 11.07 -9.14 10.34
C GLU A 113 10.21 -9.59 9.17
N TYR A 114 10.72 -9.40 7.97
CA TYR A 114 10.08 -9.86 6.74
C TYR A 114 11.15 -10.14 5.68
N LYS A 115 10.78 -10.86 4.62
CA LYS A 115 11.63 -11.07 3.45
C LYS A 115 10.86 -10.64 2.22
N LEU A 116 11.56 -10.03 1.26
CA LEU A 116 10.97 -9.74 -0.04
C LEU A 116 10.60 -11.05 -0.74
N VAL A 117 9.46 -11.04 -1.43
CA VAL A 117 8.98 -12.13 -2.30
C VAL A 117 8.97 -11.69 -3.75
#